data_AF-A0A920TNI4-F1
#
_entry.id   AF-A0A920TNI4-F1
#
_cell.length_a   1.000
_cell.length_b   1.000
_cell.length_c   1.000
_cell.angle_alpha   90.00
_cell.angle_beta   90.00
_cell.angle_gamma   90.00
#
_symmetry.space_group_name_H-M   'P 1'
#
loop_
_entity.id
_entity.type
_entity.pdbx_description
1 polymer ?
#
loop_
_entity_poly.entity_id
_entity_poly.type
_entity_poly.pdbx_seq_one_letter_code
_entity_poly.pdbx_strand_id
1 'polypeptide(L)' 'MRFKPKATITERFTRISKDQILYRFYVDDPDIYSQVWAGEMPLRATDEKIYEYACHEGNYSMANILAGAREEEKRR' A
#
# COMPACT_ATOMS: atom_id res chain seq x y z
N MET A 1 -4.15 -7.99 -4.12
CA MET A 1 -4.28 -7.14 -5.32
C MET A 1 -4.51 -8.04 -6.52
N ARG A 2 -5.68 -8.00 -7.17
CA ARG A 2 -5.98 -8.88 -8.32
C ARG A 2 -6.14 -8.00 -9.56
N PHE A 3 -5.06 -7.84 -10.32
CA PHE A 3 -5.08 -7.14 -11.59
C PHE A 3 -5.84 -7.96 -12.64
N LYS A 4 -6.50 -7.27 -13.58
CA LYS A 4 -7.16 -7.93 -14.72
C LYS A 4 -6.09 -8.57 -15.62
N PRO A 5 -6.40 -9.63 -16.38
CA PRO A 5 -5.41 -10.36 -17.19
C PRO A 5 -4.64 -9.51 -18.21
N LYS A 6 -5.17 -8.33 -18.59
CA LYS A 6 -4.58 -7.42 -19.56
C LYS A 6 -3.78 -6.28 -18.94
N ALA A 7 -3.90 -6.06 -17.63
CA ALA A 7 -3.19 -4.98 -16.96
C ALA A 7 -1.71 -5.35 -16.82
N THR A 8 -0.83 -4.52 -17.38
CA THR A 8 0.63 -4.69 -17.29
C THR A 8 1.21 -3.56 -16.48
N ILE A 9 1.98 -3.91 -15.45
CA ILE A 9 2.74 -2.95 -14.65
C ILE A 9 4.22 -3.17 -14.92
N THR A 10 4.91 -2.13 -15.39
CA THR A 10 6.35 -2.15 -15.59
C THR A 10 7.03 -1.33 -14.51
N GLU A 11 7.85 -1.97 -13.69
CA GLU A 11 8.57 -1.35 -12.58
C GLU A 11 10.06 -1.20 -12.89
N ARG A 12 10.65 -0.06 -12.55
CA ARG A 12 12.08 0.21 -12.72
C ARG A 12 12.67 0.84 -11.47
N PHE A 13 13.69 0.20 -10.93
CA PHE A 13 14.48 0.68 -9.80
C PHE A 13 15.82 1.18 -10.32
N THR A 14 16.10 2.46 -10.16
CA THR A 14 17.35 3.07 -10.61
C THR A 14 18.06 3.68 -9.41
N ARG A 15 19.28 3.23 -9.10
CA ARG A 15 20.10 3.90 -8.10
C ARG A 15 20.53 5.27 -8.64
N ILE A 16 20.06 6.35 -8.02
CA ILE A 16 20.34 7.73 -8.46
C ILE A 16 21.40 8.43 -7.58
N SER A 17 21.69 7.89 -6.40
CA SER A 17 22.75 8.38 -5.51
C SER A 17 23.27 7.26 -4.59
N LYS A 18 24.17 7.60 -3.66
CA LYS A 18 24.66 6.68 -2.64
C LYS A 18 23.52 6.19 -1.74
N ASP A 19 22.56 7.06 -1.45
CA ASP A 19 21.50 6.94 -0.45
C ASP A 19 20.08 6.90 -1.04
N GLN A 20 19.92 6.93 -2.37
CA GLN A 20 18.60 6.99 -3.01
C GLN A 20 18.46 6.06 -4.22
N ILE A 21 17.27 5.46 -4.31
CA ILE A 21 16.78 4.72 -5.48
C ILE A 21 15.54 5.44 -6.00
N LEU A 22 15.52 5.80 -7.28
CA LEU A 22 14.30 6.21 -7.95
C LEU A 22 13.51 4.96 -8.35
N TYR A 23 12.35 4.79 -7.71
CA TYR A 23 11.35 3.83 -8.15
C TYR A 23 10.42 4.52 -9.14
N ARG A 24 10.29 3.96 -10.34
CA ARG A 24 9.35 4.40 -11.37
C ARG A 24 8.49 3.22 -11.79
N PHE A 25 7.20 3.46 -11.97
CA PHE A 25 6.29 2.46 -12.50
C PHE A 25 5.44 3.04 -13.63
N TYR A 26 5.03 2.17 -14.55
CA TYR A 26 4.09 2.45 -15.62
C TYR A 26 2.92 1.48 -15.51
N VAL A 27 1.71 2.00 -15.63
CA VAL A 27 0.47 1.22 -15.61
C VAL A 27 -0.17 1.29 -16.98
N ASP A 28 -0.20 0.14 -17.65
CA ASP A 28 -0.92 -0.07 -18.91
C ASP A 28 -2.15 -0.95 -18.64
N ASP A 29 -3.30 -0.32 -18.54
CA ASP A 29 -4.60 -0.99 -18.38
C ASP A 29 -5.67 -0.23 -19.17
N PRO A 30 -5.91 -0.59 -20.44
CA PRO A 30 -6.87 0.11 -21.30
C PRO A 30 -8.33 -0.14 -20.91
N ASP A 31 -8.61 -1.14 -20.06
CA ASP A 31 -9.97 -1.40 -19.58
C ASP A 31 -10.36 -0.40 -18.47
N ILE A 32 -9.38 0.22 -17.79
CA ILE A 32 -9.58 1.12 -16.64
C ILE A 32 -9.14 2.56 -16.95
N TYR A 33 -8.02 2.74 -17.66
CA TYR A 33 -7.44 4.06 -17.92
C TYR A 33 -7.44 4.38 -19.41
N SER A 34 -7.66 5.66 -19.74
CA SER A 34 -7.68 6.13 -21.13
C SER A 34 -6.29 6.23 -21.77
N GLN A 35 -5.23 6.11 -20.97
CA GLN A 35 -3.84 6.17 -21.41
C GLN A 35 -2.93 5.50 -20.37
N VAL A 36 -1.75 5.09 -20.82
CA VAL A 36 -0.68 4.66 -19.92
C VAL A 36 -0.29 5.84 -19.03
N TRP A 37 -0.25 5.60 -17.72
CA TRP A 37 0.21 6.60 -16.78
C TRP A 37 1.38 6.05 -15.96
N ALA A 38 2.16 6.97 -15.40
CA ALA A 38 3.37 6.64 -14.67
C ALA A 38 3.42 7.38 -13.34
N GLY A 39 4.11 6.78 -12.38
CA GLY A 39 4.43 7.39 -11.10
C GLY A 39 5.91 7.21 -10.76
N GLU A 40 6.42 8.13 -9.97
CA GLU A 40 7.81 8.14 -9.51
C GLU A 40 7.88 8.43 -8.02
N MET A 41 8.73 7.69 -7.33
CA MET A 41 8.96 7.85 -5.90
C MET A 41 10.45 7.65 -5.59
N PRO A 42 11.13 8.66 -5.02
CA PRO A 42 12.47 8.47 -4.48
C PRO A 42 12.40 7.70 -3.17
N LEU A 43 13.01 6.53 -3.14
CA LEU A 43 13.24 5.72 -1.95
C LEU A 43 14.56 6.11 -1.32
N ARG A 44 14.54 6.56 -0.07
CA ARG A 44 15.75 6.91 0.69
C ARG A 44 16.22 5.72 1.52
N ALA A 45 17.53 5.51 1.56
CA ALA A 45 18.17 4.58 2.46
C ALA A 45 17.92 5.01 3.91
N THR A 46 17.70 4.03 4.78
CA THR A 46 17.54 4.23 6.21
C THR A 46 18.09 3.01 6.95
N ASP A 47 18.67 3.23 8.13
CA ASP A 47 19.11 2.17 9.03
C ASP A 47 17.96 1.69 9.95
N GLU A 48 16.80 2.35 9.87
CA GLU A 48 15.59 1.98 10.60
C GLU A 48 14.92 0.72 10.02
N LYS A 49 14.12 0.04 10.84
CA LYS A 49 13.31 -1.09 10.38
C LYS A 49 12.19 -0.60 9.47
N ILE A 50 12.07 -1.21 8.30
CA ILE A 50 10.92 -1.02 7.40
C ILE A 50 9.79 -1.91 7.91
N TYR A 51 8.74 -1.28 8.44
CA TYR A 51 7.51 -1.98 8.83
C TYR A 51 6.50 -1.93 7.69
N GLU A 52 5.77 -3.02 7.48
CA GLU A 52 4.64 -3.02 6.55
C GLU A 52 3.55 -2.08 7.10
N TYR A 53 3.24 -1.01 6.37
CA TYR A 53 2.21 -0.04 6.78
C TYR A 53 0.82 -0.68 6.98
N ALA A 54 0.53 -1.76 6.24
CA ALA A 54 -0.71 -2.52 6.37
C ALA A 54 -0.68 -3.57 7.50
N CYS A 55 0.38 -3.60 8.32
CA CYS A 55 0.46 -4.51 9.45
C CYS A 55 -0.61 -4.12 10.49
N HIS A 56 -1.72 -4.84 10.50
CA HIS A 56 -2.77 -4.72 11.52
C HIS A 56 -2.46 -5.55 12.78
N GLU A 57 -1.20 -5.93 12.96
CA GLU A 57 -0.73 -6.58 14.18
C GLU A 57 -0.95 -5.61 15.36
N GLY A 58 -1.86 -5.97 16.26
CA GLY A 58 -2.29 -5.11 17.37
C GLY A 58 -3.48 -4.18 17.08
N ASN A 59 -4.23 -4.37 15.99
CA ASN A 59 -5.49 -3.65 15.80
C ASN A 59 -6.60 -4.18 16.74
N TYR A 60 -6.71 -3.58 17.92
CA TYR A 60 -7.75 -3.89 18.90
C TYR A 60 -9.09 -3.21 18.62
N SER A 61 -9.20 -2.40 17.57
CA SER A 61 -10.40 -1.61 17.29
C SER A 61 -11.63 -2.50 17.11
N MET A 62 -11.51 -3.60 16.37
CA MET A 62 -12.60 -4.56 16.19
C MET A 62 -13.05 -5.19 17.51
N ALA A 63 -12.11 -5.63 18.34
CA ALA A 63 -12.41 -6.21 19.64
C ALA A 63 -13.10 -5.19 20.57
N ASN A 64 -12.60 -3.95 20.58
CA ASN A 64 -13.14 -2.87 21.40
C ASN A 64 -14.54 -2.42 20.94
N ILE A 65 -14.79 -2.34 19.63
CA ILE A 65 -16.12 -2.02 19.07
C ILE A 65 -17.14 -3.07 19.49
N LEU A 66 -16.79 -4.36 19.35
CA LEU A 66 -17.67 -5.45 19.76
C LEU A 66 -17.90 -5.45 21.28
N ALA A 67 -16.88 -5.15 22.08
CA ALA A 67 -17.03 -5.01 23.53
C ALA A 67 -17.99 -3.86 23.91
N GLY A 68 -17.89 -2.71 23.23
CA GLY A 68 -18.82 -1.59 23.43
C GLY A 68 -20.28 -1.95 23.09
N ALA A 69 -20.50 -2.64 21.97
CA ALA A 69 -21.83 -3.14 21.59
C ALA A 69 -22.40 -4.11 22.64
N ARG A 70 -21.56 -5.00 23.20
CA ARG A 70 -21.96 -5.93 24.28
C ARG A 70 -22.37 -5.21 25.56
N GLU A 71 -21.70 -4.10 25.88
CA GLU A 71 -22.10 -3.28 27.03
C GLU A 71 -23.39 -2.50 26.77
N GLU A 72 -23.64 -2.03 25.54
CA GLU A 72 -24.94 -1.46 25.18
C GLU A 72 -26.07 -2.49 25.25
N GLU A 73 -25.85 -3.72 24.79
CA GLU A 73 -26.82 -4.83 24.91
C GLU A 73 -27.25 -5.08 26.36
N LYS A 74 -26.32 -5.00 27.32
CA LYS A 74 -26.61 -5.19 28.75
C LYS A 74 -27.37 -4.03 29.41
N ARG A 75 -27.25 -2.81 28.86
CA ARG A 75 -27.93 -1.62 29.38
C ARG A 75 -29.38 -1.51 28.89
N ARG A 76 -29.80 -2.41 27.99
CA ARG A 76 -31.12 -2.47 27.39
C ARG A 76 -31.99 -3.48 28.10
#